data_AF-A0A444HDS4-F1
#
_entry.id   AF-A0A444HDS4-F1
#
_cell.length_a   1.000
_cell.length_b   1.000
_cell.length_c   1.000
_cell.angle_alpha   90.00
_cell.angle_beta   90.00
_cell.angle_gamma   90.00
#
_symmetry.space_group_name_H-M   'P 1'
#
loop_
_entity.id
_entity.type
_entity.pdbx_description
1 polymer ?
#
loop_
_entity_poly.entity_id
_entity_poly.type
_entity_poly.pdbx_seq_one_letter_code
_entity_poly.pdbx_strand_id
1 'polypeptide(L)'
;MKIQAYSFFWTATILIVFLGTLLFVAKDNSTIDINIGDTYYVIAYVTLAIFFAPLYFIQGLCYRLLLKYNKRPSPSLTQSHTLLSIGAFIGFLLLLLIVNIMHNPDNHLGSTDLVKTKTIGMLTILFALLLAQPIFLMNMAVGLRRK
;
A
#
# COMPACT_ATOMS: atom_id res chain seq x y z
N MET A 1 1.73 -15.18 21.47
CA MET A 1 1.44 -15.44 20.05
C MET A 1 2.41 -14.60 19.21
N LYS A 2 3.44 -15.19 18.58
CA LYS A 2 4.35 -14.43 17.70
C LYS A 2 3.60 -14.15 16.39
N ILE A 3 3.12 -12.92 16.19
CA ILE A 3 2.47 -12.53 14.93
C ILE A 3 3.50 -12.65 13.81
N GLN A 4 3.20 -13.46 12.79
CA GLN A 4 4.09 -13.73 11.67
C GLN A 4 3.82 -12.73 10.55
N ALA A 5 4.87 -12.32 9.84
CA ALA A 5 4.79 -11.25 8.84
C ALA A 5 3.67 -11.48 7.80
N TYR A 6 3.46 -12.72 7.36
CA TYR A 6 2.44 -13.04 6.37
C TYR A 6 1.02 -12.64 6.80
N SER A 7 0.72 -12.68 8.10
CA SER A 7 -0.62 -12.33 8.59
C SER A 7 -0.95 -10.87 8.31
N PHE A 8 0.02 -9.96 8.45
CA PHE A 8 -0.19 -8.55 8.15
C PHE A 8 -0.49 -8.33 6.66
N PHE A 9 0.28 -8.98 5.77
CA PHE A 9 0.08 -8.87 4.33
C PHE A 9 -1.27 -9.43 3.88
N TRP A 10 -1.71 -10.54 4.47
CA TRP A 10 -3.02 -11.11 4.15
C TRP A 10 -4.18 -10.30 4.72
N THR A 11 -4.05 -9.75 5.93
CA THR A 11 -5.04 -8.81 6.46
C THR A 11 -5.16 -7.60 5.55
N ALA A 12 -4.03 -7.01 5.12
CA ALA A 12 -4.03 -5.91 4.15
C ALA A 12 -4.69 -6.31 2.83
N THR A 13 -4.39 -7.52 2.31
CA THR A 13 -5.02 -8.05 1.10
C THR A 13 -6.54 -8.10 1.23
N ILE A 14 -7.05 -8.67 2.32
CA ILE A 14 -8.50 -8.80 2.57
C ILE A 14 -9.13 -7.40 2.66
N LEU A 15 -8.49 -6.46 3.34
CA LEU A 15 -8.98 -5.08 3.44
C LEU A 15 -9.00 -4.38 2.07
N ILE A 16 -7.95 -4.54 1.26
CA ILE A 16 -7.88 -3.95 -0.08
C ILE A 16 -9.00 -4.50 -0.96
N VAL A 17 -9.22 -5.82 -0.96
CA VAL A 17 -10.29 -6.46 -1.74
C VAL A 17 -11.66 -6.01 -1.24
N PHE A 18 -11.87 -5.97 0.07
CA PHE A 18 -13.13 -5.53 0.67
C PHE A 18 -13.45 -4.09 0.29
N LEU A 19 -12.51 -3.15 0.49
CA LEU A 19 -12.68 -1.75 0.13
C LEU A 19 -12.87 -1.55 -1.38
N GLY A 20 -12.07 -2.23 -2.21
CA GLY A 20 -12.19 -2.15 -3.66
C GLY A 20 -13.54 -2.67 -4.16
N THR A 21 -14.04 -3.76 -3.58
CA THR A 21 -15.37 -4.30 -3.92
C THR A 21 -16.49 -3.38 -3.48
N LEU A 22 -16.39 -2.79 -2.27
CA LEU A 22 -17.37 -1.83 -1.76
C LEU A 22 -17.49 -0.62 -2.69
N LEU A 23 -16.37 -0.03 -3.10
CA LEU A 23 -16.35 1.10 -4.04
C LEU A 23 -16.94 0.71 -5.41
N PHE A 24 -16.59 -0.47 -5.92
CA PHE A 24 -17.14 -0.97 -7.17
C PHE A 24 -18.67 -1.16 -7.12
N VAL A 25 -19.19 -1.78 -6.06
CA VAL A 25 -20.64 -2.01 -5.89
C VAL A 25 -21.40 -0.71 -5.66
N ALA A 26 -20.81 0.25 -4.96
CA ALA A 26 -21.38 1.58 -4.77
C ALA A 26 -21.52 2.39 -6.08
N LYS A 27 -20.97 1.90 -7.19
CA LYS A 27 -20.82 2.63 -8.47
C LYS A 27 -20.16 4.00 -8.28
N ASP A 28 -19.34 4.09 -7.23
CA ASP A 28 -18.58 5.29 -6.95
C ASP A 28 -17.36 5.27 -7.87
N ASN A 29 -17.36 6.16 -8.86
CA ASN A 29 -16.22 6.39 -9.74
C ASN A 29 -15.15 7.22 -9.02
N SER A 30 -14.91 6.93 -7.74
CA SER A 30 -13.97 7.67 -6.94
C SER A 30 -12.56 7.42 -7.48
N THR A 31 -11.88 8.53 -7.75
CA THR A 31 -10.55 8.56 -8.35
C THR A 31 -9.56 9.21 -7.42
N ILE A 32 -8.31 8.81 -7.60
CA ILE A 32 -7.17 9.59 -7.18
C ILE A 32 -6.73 10.40 -8.37
N ASP A 33 -6.54 11.68 -8.11
CA ASP A 33 -5.98 12.61 -9.06
C ASP A 33 -4.62 13.05 -8.55
N ILE A 34 -3.62 12.96 -9.42
CA ILE A 34 -2.24 13.28 -9.14
C ILE A 34 -1.82 14.32 -10.15
N ASN A 35 -1.39 15.49 -9.65
CA ASN A 35 -0.91 16.57 -10.49
C ASN A 35 0.64 16.64 -10.43
N ILE A 36 1.31 16.46 -11.56
CA ILE A 36 2.77 16.57 -11.71
C ILE A 36 3.09 17.57 -12.82
N GLY A 37 3.49 18.78 -12.43
CA GLY A 37 3.74 19.87 -13.38
C GLY A 37 2.47 20.22 -14.16
N ASP A 38 2.53 20.13 -15.48
CA ASP A 38 1.38 20.40 -16.36
C ASP A 38 0.57 19.14 -16.71
N THR A 39 0.90 17.98 -16.12
CA THR A 39 0.21 16.71 -16.41
C THR A 39 -0.67 16.26 -15.25
N TYR A 40 -1.93 15.95 -15.56
CA TYR A 40 -2.93 15.46 -14.62
C TYR A 40 -3.21 13.97 -14.85
N TYR A 41 -2.95 13.15 -13.84
CA TYR A 41 -3.23 11.71 -13.87
C TYR A 41 -4.45 11.40 -13.02
N VAL A 42 -5.39 10.63 -13.56
CA VAL A 42 -6.60 10.18 -12.85
C VAL A 42 -6.62 8.66 -12.83
N ILE A 43 -6.65 8.08 -11.63
CA ILE A 43 -6.61 6.63 -11.42
C ILE A 43 -7.77 6.22 -10.51
N ALA A 44 -8.61 5.28 -10.95
CA ALA A 44 -9.70 4.77 -10.14
C ALA A 44 -9.17 3.95 -8.94
N TYR A 45 -9.78 4.11 -7.76
CA TYR A 45 -9.41 3.32 -6.57
C TYR A 45 -9.54 1.81 -6.80
N VAL A 46 -10.55 1.38 -7.57
CA VAL A 46 -10.75 -0.03 -7.92
C VAL A 46 -9.56 -0.58 -8.70
N THR A 47 -8.99 0.20 -9.62
CA THR A 47 -7.79 -0.20 -10.37
C THR A 47 -6.59 -0.41 -9.43
N LEU A 48 -6.42 0.45 -8.43
CA LEU A 48 -5.38 0.29 -7.41
C LEU A 48 -5.62 -0.96 -6.57
N ALA A 49 -6.87 -1.25 -6.20
CA ALA A 49 -7.19 -2.44 -5.42
C ALA A 49 -6.87 -3.73 -6.21
N ILE A 50 -7.23 -3.78 -7.50
CA ILE A 50 -6.92 -4.91 -8.40
C ILE A 50 -5.41 -5.11 -8.53
N PHE A 51 -4.63 -4.02 -8.56
CA PHE A 51 -3.18 -4.11 -8.68
C PHE A 51 -2.50 -4.50 -7.35
N PHE A 52 -2.86 -3.87 -6.23
CA PHE A 52 -2.16 -4.06 -4.96
C PHE A 52 -2.59 -5.32 -4.20
N ALA A 53 -3.85 -5.77 -4.30
CA ALA A 53 -4.27 -6.97 -3.58
C ALA A 53 -3.44 -8.22 -3.94
N PRO A 54 -3.20 -8.55 -5.22
CA PRO A 54 -2.32 -9.67 -5.58
C PRO A 54 -0.89 -9.50 -5.08
N LEU A 55 -0.34 -8.28 -5.10
CA LEU A 55 1.03 -8.01 -4.64
C LEU A 55 1.18 -8.31 -3.14
N TYR A 56 0.28 -7.79 -2.31
CA TYR A 56 0.29 -8.06 -0.87
C TYR A 56 0.05 -9.55 -0.59
N PHE A 57 -0.86 -10.19 -1.35
CA PHE A 57 -1.11 -11.62 -1.19
C PHE A 57 0.14 -12.46 -1.47
N ILE A 58 0.84 -12.18 -2.58
CA ILE A 58 2.06 -12.87 -2.99
C ILE A 58 3.16 -12.66 -1.95
N GLN A 59 3.36 -11.43 -1.45
CA GLN A 59 4.34 -11.16 -0.40
C GLN A 59 4.05 -11.98 0.87
N GLY A 60 2.79 -12.02 1.31
CA GLY A 60 2.37 -12.85 2.43
C GLY A 60 2.61 -14.35 2.17
N LEU A 61 2.28 -14.82 0.96
CA LEU A 61 2.53 -16.19 0.55
C LEU A 61 4.02 -16.55 0.61
N CYS A 62 4.91 -15.71 0.09
CA CYS A 62 6.36 -15.93 0.14
C CYS A 62 6.87 -16.08 1.58
N TYR A 63 6.44 -15.21 2.50
CA TYR A 63 6.80 -15.34 3.92
C TYR A 63 6.26 -16.62 4.55
N ARG A 64 5.02 -17.02 4.24
CA ARG A 64 4.46 -18.28 4.72
C ARG A 64 5.22 -19.48 4.17
N LEU A 65 5.61 -19.46 2.90
CA LEU A 65 6.38 -20.54 2.28
C LEU A 65 7.75 -20.69 2.93
N LEU A 66 8.46 -19.60 3.22
CA LEU A 66 9.72 -19.67 3.96
C LEU A 66 9.54 -20.39 5.31
N LEU A 67 8.52 -20.01 6.07
CA LEU A 67 8.22 -20.67 7.36
C LEU A 67 7.84 -22.14 7.18
N LYS A 68 7.02 -22.47 6.18
CA LYS A 68 6.61 -23.85 5.87
C LYS A 68 7.81 -24.74 5.55
N TYR A 69 8.82 -24.21 4.87
CA TYR A 69 10.05 -24.94 4.54
C TYR A 69 11.17 -24.76 5.60
N ASN A 70 10.82 -24.34 6.82
CA ASN A 70 11.74 -24.10 7.93
C ASN A 70 12.87 -23.10 7.63
N LYS A 71 12.70 -22.27 6.59
CA LYS A 71 13.63 -21.20 6.24
C LYS A 71 13.46 -20.00 7.15
N ARG A 72 14.58 -19.42 7.54
CA ARG A 72 14.65 -18.31 8.51
C ARG A 72 15.08 -17.02 7.81
N PRO A 73 14.12 -16.18 7.35
CA PRO A 73 14.45 -14.85 6.87
C PRO A 73 15.07 -14.01 7.99
N SER A 74 15.76 -12.93 7.63
CA SER A 74 16.33 -12.01 8.62
C SER A 74 15.19 -11.31 9.38
N PRO A 75 15.16 -11.35 10.72
CA PRO A 75 14.12 -10.66 11.49
C PRO A 75 14.09 -9.16 11.24
N SER A 76 15.26 -8.52 11.16
CA SER A 76 15.39 -7.08 10.89
C SER A 76 14.84 -6.71 9.51
N LEU A 77 15.25 -7.41 8.44
CA LEU A 77 14.73 -7.13 7.09
C LEU A 77 13.22 -7.42 6.99
N THR A 78 12.74 -8.44 7.71
CA THR A 78 11.32 -8.76 7.78
C THR A 78 10.54 -7.63 8.44
N GLN A 79 11.03 -7.09 9.55
CA GLN A 79 10.41 -5.97 10.25
C GLN A 79 10.43 -4.71 9.37
N SER A 80 11.57 -4.35 8.78
CA SER A 80 11.68 -3.17 7.91
C SER A 80 10.76 -3.26 6.69
N HIS A 81 10.72 -4.41 6.01
CA HIS A 81 9.82 -4.60 4.87
C HIS A 81 8.34 -4.52 5.29
N THR A 82 7.97 -5.17 6.39
CA THR A 82 6.59 -5.16 6.90
C THR A 82 6.19 -3.75 7.31
N LEU A 83 7.06 -3.02 8.03
CA LEU A 83 6.81 -1.65 8.48
C LEU A 83 6.63 -0.70 7.29
N LEU A 84 7.51 -0.76 6.29
CA LEU A 84 7.40 0.09 5.10
C LEU A 84 6.14 -0.22 4.28
N SER A 85 5.85 -1.50 4.02
CA SER A 85 4.69 -1.87 3.21
C SER A 85 3.38 -1.57 3.91
N ILE A 86 3.19 -2.13 5.12
CA ILE A 86 1.96 -1.95 5.89
C ILE A 86 1.80 -0.50 6.34
N GLY A 87 2.91 0.16 6.71
CA GLY A 87 2.91 1.59 7.03
C GLY A 87 2.53 2.46 5.85
N ALA A 88 2.99 2.15 4.63
CA ALA A 88 2.57 2.86 3.42
C ALA A 88 1.09 2.64 3.12
N PHE A 89 0.57 1.43 3.31
CA PHE A 89 -0.87 1.16 3.17
C PHE A 89 -1.72 1.93 4.18
N ILE A 90 -1.32 1.94 5.46
CA ILE A 90 -2.01 2.72 6.49
C ILE A 90 -1.89 4.23 6.20
N GLY A 91 -0.71 4.70 5.82
CA GLY A 91 -0.47 6.09 5.44
C GLY A 91 -1.33 6.53 4.26
N PHE A 92 -1.57 5.64 3.29
CA PHE A 92 -2.52 5.87 2.21
C PHE A 92 -3.94 6.07 2.71
N LEU A 93 -4.45 5.18 3.58
CA LEU A 93 -5.79 5.33 4.16
C LEU A 93 -5.92 6.64 4.97
N LEU A 94 -4.88 6.99 5.73
CA LEU A 94 -4.84 8.24 6.50
C LEU A 94 -4.82 9.47 5.58
N LEU A 95 -4.07 9.43 4.48
CA LEU A 95 -4.04 10.51 3.50
C LEU A 95 -5.44 10.75 2.91
N LEU A 96 -6.15 9.68 2.54
CA LEU A 96 -7.52 9.80 2.04
C LEU A 96 -8.46 10.41 3.08
N LEU A 97 -8.35 9.98 4.35
CA LEU A 97 -9.13 10.53 5.44
C LEU A 97 -8.85 12.03 5.64
N ILE A 98 -7.58 12.43 5.69
CA ILE A 98 -7.17 13.83 5.86
C ILE A 98 -7.69 14.69 4.72
N VAL A 99 -7.49 14.24 3.47
CA VAL A 99 -7.95 14.98 2.28
C VAL A 99 -9.48 15.15 2.30
N ASN A 100 -10.22 14.11 2.71
CA ASN A 100 -11.68 14.19 2.81
C ASN A 100 -12.14 15.15 3.92
N ILE A 101 -11.47 15.16 5.08
CA ILE A 101 -11.78 16.09 6.18
C ILE A 101 -11.48 17.55 5.79
N MET A 102 -10.39 17.77 5.04
CA MET A 102 -9.98 19.12 4.61
C MET A 102 -10.73 19.61 3.37
N HIS A 103 -11.54 18.76 2.73
CA HIS A 103 -12.29 19.13 1.56
C HIS A 103 -13.42 20.10 1.94
N ASN A 104 -13.39 21.31 1.38
CA ASN A 104 -14.41 22.33 1.58
C ASN A 104 -15.28 22.42 0.30
N PRO A 105 -16.57 22.05 0.35
CA PRO A 105 -17.41 21.89 -0.84
C PRO A 105 -17.65 23.18 -1.64
N ASP A 106 -17.43 24.34 -1.02
CA ASP A 106 -17.63 25.66 -1.64
C ASP A 106 -16.46 26.09 -2.55
N ASN A 107 -15.34 25.34 -2.54
CA ASN A 107 -14.18 25.63 -3.39
C ASN A 107 -14.12 24.64 -4.58
N HIS A 108 -14.75 25.02 -5.69
CA HIS A 108 -14.78 24.23 -6.93
C HIS A 108 -13.40 24.07 -7.60
N LEU A 109 -12.45 24.93 -7.23
CA LEU A 109 -11.03 24.73 -7.45
C LEU A 109 -10.46 24.30 -6.10
N GLY A 110 -10.23 23.00 -5.91
CA GLY A 110 -9.64 22.47 -4.68
C GLY A 110 -8.43 23.33 -4.29
N SER A 111 -8.36 23.79 -3.04
CA SER A 111 -7.32 24.73 -2.62
C SER A 111 -5.96 24.20 -3.06
N THR A 112 -5.12 25.07 -3.62
CA THR A 112 -3.79 24.72 -4.14
C THR A 112 -2.99 23.89 -3.14
N ASP A 113 -3.20 24.12 -1.85
CA ASP A 113 -2.56 23.41 -0.75
C ASP A 113 -3.08 21.97 -0.58
N LEU A 114 -4.38 21.71 -0.78
CA LEU A 114 -4.95 20.37 -0.72
C LEU A 114 -4.44 19.50 -1.88
N VAL A 115 -4.38 20.06 -3.10
CA VAL A 115 -3.84 19.37 -4.28
C VAL A 115 -2.36 19.03 -4.06
N LYS A 116 -1.55 20.00 -3.60
CA LYS A 116 -0.14 19.76 -3.27
C LYS A 116 0.03 18.70 -2.19
N THR A 117 -0.79 18.74 -1.13
CA THR A 117 -0.74 17.76 -0.03
C THR A 117 -1.06 16.35 -0.52
N LYS A 118 -2.11 16.20 -1.35
CA LYS A 118 -2.49 14.94 -1.99
C LYS A 118 -1.35 14.41 -2.86
N THR A 119 -0.79 15.24 -3.76
CA THR A 119 0.31 14.83 -4.64
C THR A 119 1.55 14.41 -3.84
N ILE A 120 2.03 15.23 -2.90
CA ILE A 120 3.24 14.94 -2.10
C ILE A 120 3.04 13.69 -1.26
N GLY A 121 1.87 13.55 -0.61
CA GLY A 121 1.52 12.37 0.16
C GLY A 121 1.54 11.10 -0.70
N MET A 122 0.91 11.12 -1.87
CA MET A 122 0.89 10.00 -2.81
C MET A 122 2.29 9.62 -3.29
N LEU A 123 3.12 10.60 -3.66
CA LEU A 123 4.51 10.34 -4.07
C LEU A 123 5.35 9.74 -2.95
N THR A 124 5.15 10.20 -1.70
CA THR A 124 5.85 9.68 -0.52
C THR A 124 5.48 8.21 -0.26
N ILE A 125 4.18 7.88 -0.36
CA ILE A 125 3.68 6.50 -0.22
C ILE A 125 4.25 5.62 -1.33
N LEU A 126 4.22 6.08 -2.58
CA LEU A 126 4.76 5.34 -3.71
C LEU A 126 6.26 5.06 -3.52
N PHE A 127 7.03 6.06 -3.09
CA PHE A 127 8.45 5.91 -2.81
C PHE A 127 8.72 4.90 -1.69
N ALA A 128 7.93 4.93 -0.61
CA ALA A 128 8.04 3.94 0.48
C ALA A 128 7.75 2.52 -0.02
N LEU A 129 6.74 2.32 -0.87
CA LEU A 129 6.42 1.03 -1.47
C LEU A 129 7.52 0.54 -2.41
N LEU A 130 8.14 1.43 -3.17
CA LEU A 130 9.29 1.11 -4.03
C LEU A 130 10.51 0.68 -3.21
N LEU A 131 10.83 1.41 -2.12
CA LEU A 131 11.92 1.03 -1.21
C LEU A 131 11.68 -0.29 -0.48
N ALA A 132 10.42 -0.64 -0.24
CA ALA A 132 10.05 -1.90 0.40
C ALA A 132 10.44 -3.13 -0.47
N GLN A 133 10.37 -3.03 -1.81
CA GLN A 133 10.58 -4.19 -2.69
C GLN A 133 12.03 -4.72 -2.68
N PRO A 134 13.09 -3.90 -2.79
CA PRO A 134 14.46 -4.38 -2.63
C PRO A 134 14.70 -5.07 -1.29
N ILE A 135 14.15 -4.53 -0.20
CA ILE A 135 14.28 -5.11 1.15
C ILE A 135 13.61 -6.49 1.19
N PHE A 136 12.43 -6.63 0.59
CA PHE A 136 11.74 -7.91 0.45
C PHE A 136 12.59 -8.92 -0.31
N LEU A 137 13.08 -8.56 -1.50
CA LEU A 137 13.88 -9.44 -2.36
C LEU A 137 15.18 -9.89 -1.67
N MET A 138 15.89 -8.96 -1.02
CA MET A 138 17.08 -9.27 -0.21
C MET A 138 16.75 -10.26 0.91
N ASN A 139 15.63 -10.04 1.60
CA ASN A 139 15.20 -10.91 2.70
C ASN A 139 14.81 -12.31 2.22
N MET A 140 14.18 -12.42 1.05
CA MET A 140 13.89 -13.72 0.41
C MET A 140 15.19 -14.45 0.07
N ALA A 141 16.17 -13.76 -0.54
CA ALA A 141 17.47 -14.35 -0.86
C ALA A 141 18.21 -14.84 0.39
N VAL A 142 18.20 -14.06 1.48
CA VAL A 142 18.79 -14.45 2.77
C VAL A 142 18.05 -15.65 3.37
N GLY A 143 16.72 -15.63 3.37
CA GLY A 143 15.88 -16.71 3.91
C GLY A 143 16.11 -18.04 3.19
N LEU A 144 16.21 -18.04 1.86
CA LEU A 144 16.44 -19.24 1.07
C LEU A 144 17.85 -19.82 1.27
N ARG A 145 18.87 -18.96 1.43
CA ARG A 145 20.28 -19.38 1.61
C ARG A 145 20.56 -19.94 3.01
N ARG A 146 19.89 -19.42 4.05
CA ARG A 146 20.06 -19.94 5.41
C ARG A 146 19.41 -21.33 5.50
N LYS A 147 20.15 -22.30 6.04
CA LYS A 147 19.63 -23.65 6.29
C LYS A 147 18.60 -23.62 7.40
#